data_AF-A0A9X2XSA5-F1
#
_entry.id   AF-A0A9X2XSA5-F1
#
_cell.length_a   1.000
_cell.length_b   1.000
_cell.length_c   1.000
_cell.angle_alpha   90.00
_cell.angle_beta   90.00
_cell.angle_gamma   90.00
#
_symmetry.space_group_name_H-M   'P 1'
#
loop_
_entity.id
_entity.type
_entity.pdbx_description
1 polymer ?
#
loop_
_entity_poly.entity_id
_entity_poly.type
_entity_poly.pdbx_seq_one_letter_code
_entity_poly.pdbx_strand_id
1 'polypeptide(L)'
;MAVRFAIPRTVRWLGCALLLAGVMLGGLHADWDFSAISRKATALYGPLGAGQQRIDAWQNLLATQKQVSEMEKLKVVNLFFNKQMRYVEDIDLWHEVDYWETPIEALWKGAGDCEDYAIAKYFSLRHLGVASDKLRITYVKALRQNRAHMVLTYYSSPDAMPLVLDSLIDPIKPAAERTDLLPVYSFNAEGLYLPGAKGNKKVGDTKRLSRWQDVLKKMQAEGFPVETTN
;
A
#
# COMPACT_ATOMS: atom_id res chain seq x y z
N MET A 1 31.49 -6.70 56.75
CA MET A 1 31.05 -8.05 56.37
C MET A 1 30.09 -7.92 55.20
N ALA A 2 30.51 -8.22 53.97
CA ALA A 2 29.64 -8.17 52.79
C ALA A 2 29.43 -9.59 52.27
N VAL A 3 28.19 -10.09 52.38
CA VAL A 3 27.80 -11.41 51.89
C VAL A 3 27.53 -11.31 50.38
N ARG A 4 28.34 -11.97 49.56
CA ARG A 4 28.10 -12.11 48.12
C ARG A 4 27.15 -13.29 47.89
N PHE A 5 25.93 -13.02 47.44
CA PHE A 5 25.02 -14.05 46.94
C PHE A 5 25.49 -14.51 45.55
N ALA A 6 25.92 -15.76 45.45
CA ALA A 6 26.25 -16.40 44.18
C ALA A 6 24.96 -16.96 43.55
N ILE A 7 24.53 -16.37 42.43
CA ILE A 7 23.39 -16.86 41.67
C ILE A 7 23.79 -18.17 40.97
N PRO A 8 23.07 -19.29 41.16
CA PRO A 8 23.43 -20.58 40.58
C PRO A 8 23.34 -20.57 39.04
N ARG A 9 24.31 -21.20 38.39
CA ARG A 9 24.49 -21.18 36.92
C ARG A 9 23.25 -21.64 36.14
N THR A 10 22.41 -22.50 36.71
CA THR A 10 21.18 -23.02 36.10
C THR A 10 20.09 -21.95 35.89
N VAL A 11 19.99 -20.98 36.80
CA VAL A 11 19.03 -19.86 36.70
C VAL A 11 19.40 -18.91 35.56
N ARG A 12 20.70 -18.80 35.24
CA ARG A 12 21.22 -17.97 34.14
C ARG A 12 20.92 -18.56 32.75
N TRP A 13 20.82 -19.88 32.62
CA TRP A 13 20.45 -20.53 31.36
C TRP A 13 18.94 -20.45 31.08
N LEU A 14 18.09 -20.58 32.10
CA LEU A 14 16.63 -20.43 31.97
C LEU A 14 16.22 -18.99 31.60
N GLY A 15 16.91 -17.97 32.12
CA GLY A 15 16.66 -16.56 31.76
C GLY A 15 17.01 -16.23 30.30
N CYS A 16 18.10 -16.80 29.76
CA CYS A 16 18.48 -16.60 28.36
C CYS A 16 17.56 -17.33 27.37
N ALA A 17 17.04 -18.51 27.74
CA ALA A 17 16.09 -19.24 26.91
C ALA A 17 14.73 -18.52 26.79
N LEU A 18 14.26 -17.89 27.88
CA LEU A 18 13.03 -17.08 27.88
C LEU A 18 13.21 -15.76 27.12
N LEU A 19 14.39 -15.14 27.15
CA LEU A 19 14.70 -13.95 26.34
C LEU A 19 14.80 -14.26 24.84
N LEU A 20 15.27 -15.45 24.45
CA LEU A 20 15.29 -15.86 23.04
C LEU A 20 13.89 -16.23 22.51
N ALA A 21 13.01 -16.78 23.34
CA ALA A 21 11.62 -17.05 22.97
C ALA A 21 10.78 -15.77 22.85
N GLY A 22 11.07 -14.74 23.66
CA GLY A 22 10.37 -13.45 23.61
C GLY A 22 10.69 -12.59 22.37
N VAL A 23 11.86 -12.77 21.75
CA VAL A 23 12.27 -12.02 20.55
C VAL A 23 11.71 -12.62 19.26
N MET A 24 11.24 -13.87 19.27
CA MET A 24 10.64 -14.54 18.10
C MET A 24 9.13 -14.29 17.92
N LEU A 25 8.51 -13.47 18.78
CA LEU A 25 7.12 -13.01 18.63
C LEU A 25 6.99 -11.74 17.76
N GLY A 26 7.94 -11.52 16.85
CA GLY A 26 7.75 -10.57 15.75
C GLY A 26 6.55 -11.01 14.92
N GLY A 27 5.51 -10.18 14.89
CA GLY A 27 4.18 -10.51 14.39
C GLY A 27 4.19 -11.33 13.11
N LEU A 28 3.74 -12.57 13.20
CA LEU A 28 3.33 -13.38 12.06
C LEU A 28 2.07 -12.73 11.48
N HIS A 29 2.21 -11.69 10.67
CA HIS A 29 1.15 -11.33 9.74
C HIS A 29 0.98 -12.54 8.82
N ALA A 30 -0.22 -13.11 8.79
CA ALA A 30 -0.53 -14.18 7.87
C ALA A 30 -0.28 -13.65 6.44
N ASP A 31 0.63 -14.30 5.71
CA ASP A 31 0.85 -14.02 4.30
C ASP A 31 -0.47 -14.20 3.53
N TRP A 32 -0.64 -13.44 2.45
CA TRP A 32 -1.84 -13.55 1.62
C TRP A 32 -1.91 -14.91 0.91
N ASP A 33 -3.03 -15.61 1.04
CA ASP A 33 -3.30 -16.86 0.32
C ASP A 33 -3.78 -16.57 -1.10
N PHE A 34 -2.84 -16.40 -2.02
CA PHE A 34 -3.12 -16.13 -3.43
C PHE A 34 -3.94 -17.23 -4.14
N SER A 35 -3.87 -18.47 -3.66
CA SER A 35 -4.69 -19.56 -4.19
C SER A 35 -6.16 -19.37 -3.81
N ALA A 36 -6.43 -19.06 -2.54
CA ALA A 36 -7.78 -18.70 -2.11
C ALA A 36 -8.29 -17.39 -2.76
N ILE A 37 -7.41 -16.39 -2.89
CA ILE A 37 -7.75 -15.10 -3.51
C ILE A 37 -8.14 -15.28 -4.97
N SER A 38 -7.31 -15.97 -5.77
CA SER A 38 -7.62 -16.26 -7.18
C SER A 38 -8.94 -17.03 -7.34
N ARG A 39 -9.19 -18.03 -6.49
CA ARG A 39 -10.45 -18.80 -6.51
C ARG A 39 -11.67 -17.93 -6.22
N LYS A 40 -11.58 -17.07 -5.19
CA LYS A 40 -12.68 -16.17 -4.82
C LYS A 40 -12.90 -15.08 -5.87
N ALA A 41 -11.83 -14.48 -6.38
CA ALA A 41 -11.88 -13.52 -7.47
C ALA A 41 -12.51 -14.14 -8.74
N THR A 42 -12.17 -15.39 -9.07
CA THR A 42 -12.80 -16.12 -10.18
C THR A 42 -14.32 -16.29 -9.97
N ALA A 43 -14.76 -16.51 -8.73
CA ALA A 43 -16.18 -16.61 -8.41
C ALA A 43 -16.90 -15.25 -8.47
N LEU A 44 -16.22 -14.15 -8.14
CA LEU A 44 -16.77 -12.79 -8.15
C LEU A 44 -16.83 -12.20 -9.57
N TYR A 45 -15.78 -12.43 -10.36
CA TYR A 45 -15.53 -11.70 -11.60
C TYR A 45 -15.61 -12.58 -12.85
N GLY A 46 -15.69 -13.90 -12.68
CA GLY A 46 -15.57 -14.89 -13.75
C GLY A 46 -14.11 -15.29 -14.02
N PRO A 47 -13.85 -16.09 -15.08
CA PRO A 47 -12.50 -16.55 -15.40
C PRO A 47 -11.52 -15.37 -15.59
N LEU A 48 -10.42 -15.39 -14.83
CA LEU A 48 -9.47 -14.26 -14.79
C LEU A 48 -8.63 -14.12 -16.07
N GLY A 49 -8.55 -15.17 -16.89
CA GLY A 49 -7.83 -15.15 -18.18
C GLY A 49 -6.38 -14.69 -18.03
N ALA A 50 -5.95 -13.74 -18.88
CA ALA A 50 -4.62 -13.14 -18.79
C ALA A 50 -4.37 -12.38 -17.46
N GLY A 51 -5.43 -12.01 -16.75
CA GLY A 51 -5.34 -11.42 -15.41
C GLY A 51 -4.68 -12.34 -14.39
N GLN A 52 -4.86 -13.67 -14.51
CA GLN A 52 -4.23 -14.62 -13.61
C GLN A 52 -2.70 -14.52 -13.67
N GLN A 53 -2.13 -14.40 -14.87
CA GLN A 53 -0.68 -14.25 -15.04
C GLN A 53 -0.15 -12.97 -14.36
N ARG A 54 -0.91 -11.87 -14.41
CA ARG A 54 -0.53 -10.61 -13.76
C ARG A 54 -0.63 -10.71 -12.24
N ILE A 55 -1.64 -11.42 -11.72
CA ILE A 55 -1.77 -11.74 -10.30
C ILE A 55 -0.62 -12.63 -9.82
N ASP A 56 -0.23 -13.65 -10.60
CA ASP A 56 0.92 -14.51 -10.28
C ASP A 56 2.23 -13.70 -10.28
N ALA A 57 2.41 -12.79 -11.25
CA ALA A 57 3.56 -11.90 -11.30
C ALA A 57 3.59 -10.94 -10.08
N TRP A 58 2.43 -10.48 -9.63
CA TRP A 58 2.29 -9.65 -8.43
C TRP A 58 2.63 -10.45 -7.17
N GLN A 59 2.13 -11.68 -7.04
CA GLN A 59 2.51 -12.58 -5.95
C GLN A 59 4.03 -12.77 -5.90
N ASN A 60 4.67 -12.99 -7.06
CA ASN A 60 6.13 -13.15 -7.14
C ASN A 60 6.87 -11.87 -6.73
N LEU A 61 6.40 -10.69 -7.15
CA LEU A 61 6.95 -9.41 -6.70
C LEU A 61 6.90 -9.32 -5.17
N LEU A 62 5.74 -9.60 -4.56
CA LEU A 62 5.56 -9.52 -3.12
C LEU A 62 6.40 -10.55 -2.36
N ALA A 63 6.60 -11.74 -2.92
CA ALA A 63 7.44 -12.77 -2.33
C ALA A 63 8.94 -12.43 -2.37
N THR A 64 9.41 -11.83 -3.47
CA THR A 64 10.84 -11.61 -3.72
C THR A 64 11.37 -10.29 -3.17
N GLN A 65 10.51 -9.30 -2.94
CA GLN A 65 10.92 -7.93 -2.56
C GLN A 65 10.75 -7.63 -1.06
N LYS A 66 10.53 -8.63 -0.19
CA LYS A 66 10.32 -8.39 1.26
C LYS A 66 11.54 -7.79 1.97
N GLN A 67 12.75 -8.24 1.60
CA GLN A 67 14.00 -7.94 2.32
C GLN A 67 14.85 -6.84 1.66
N VAL A 68 14.39 -6.22 0.58
CA VAL A 68 15.12 -5.11 -0.05
C VAL A 68 14.89 -3.80 0.70
N SER A 69 15.70 -2.78 0.40
CA SER A 69 15.56 -1.45 1.02
C SER A 69 14.18 -0.84 0.75
N GLU A 70 13.71 0.02 1.65
CA GLU A 70 12.41 0.70 1.49
C GLU A 70 12.33 1.49 0.16
N MET A 71 13.40 2.19 -0.21
CA MET A 71 13.49 2.88 -1.51
C MET A 71 13.37 1.92 -2.70
N GLU A 72 13.96 0.72 -2.60
CA GLU A 72 13.86 -0.27 -3.67
C GLU A 72 12.43 -0.82 -3.78
N LYS A 73 11.76 -1.06 -2.65
CA LYS A 73 10.33 -1.42 -2.63
C LYS A 73 9.48 -0.40 -3.37
N LEU A 74 9.70 0.90 -3.13
CA LEU A 74 9.00 1.98 -3.84
C LEU A 74 9.19 1.88 -5.35
N LYS A 75 10.44 1.71 -5.81
CA LYS A 75 10.76 1.64 -7.24
C LYS A 75 10.14 0.44 -7.93
N VAL A 76 10.33 -0.76 -7.38
CA VAL A 76 9.86 -1.99 -8.02
C VAL A 76 8.34 -2.06 -8.03
N VAL A 77 7.66 -1.60 -6.98
CA VAL A 77 6.19 -1.52 -6.94
C VAL A 77 5.68 -0.47 -7.91
N ASN A 78 6.27 0.74 -7.94
CA ASN A 78 5.83 1.79 -8.85
C ASN A 78 5.95 1.34 -10.31
N LEU A 79 7.11 0.79 -10.69
CA LEU A 79 7.36 0.33 -12.04
C LEU A 79 6.47 -0.86 -12.42
N PHE A 80 6.25 -1.81 -11.50
CA PHE A 80 5.41 -2.97 -11.76
C PHE A 80 4.01 -2.56 -12.22
N PHE A 81 3.29 -1.75 -11.44
CA PHE A 81 1.93 -1.34 -11.83
C PHE A 81 1.93 -0.45 -13.06
N ASN A 82 2.92 0.43 -13.22
CA ASN A 82 3.07 1.24 -14.43
C ASN A 82 3.28 0.41 -15.71
N LYS A 83 3.74 -0.84 -15.62
CA LYS A 83 3.89 -1.75 -16.77
C LYS A 83 2.77 -2.77 -16.90
N GLN A 84 2.15 -3.18 -15.79
CA GLN A 84 1.08 -4.19 -15.80
C GLN A 84 -0.29 -3.61 -16.16
N MET A 85 -0.49 -2.31 -15.94
CA MET A 85 -1.75 -1.62 -16.18
C MET A 85 -1.62 -0.64 -17.34
N ARG A 86 -2.66 -0.58 -18.17
CA ARG A 86 -2.90 0.53 -19.11
C ARG A 86 -3.78 1.57 -18.47
N TYR A 87 -3.47 2.84 -18.67
CA TYR A 87 -4.34 3.91 -18.21
C TYR A 87 -5.61 3.97 -19.05
N VAL A 88 -6.77 3.76 -18.43
CA VAL A 88 -8.12 3.81 -19.05
C VAL A 88 -9.06 4.45 -18.04
N GLU A 89 -9.92 5.37 -18.47
CA GLU A 89 -10.88 6.02 -17.58
C GLU A 89 -12.03 5.05 -17.22
N ASP A 90 -12.60 5.21 -16.03
CA ASP A 90 -13.64 4.30 -15.51
C ASP A 90 -14.88 4.20 -16.39
N ILE A 91 -15.25 5.28 -17.05
CA ILE A 91 -16.43 5.30 -17.92
C ILE A 91 -16.26 4.35 -19.11
N ASP A 92 -15.02 4.12 -19.56
CA ASP A 92 -14.71 3.22 -20.66
C ASP A 92 -14.47 1.78 -20.17
N LEU A 93 -13.93 1.61 -18.95
CA LEU A 93 -13.57 0.30 -18.40
C LEU A 93 -14.71 -0.38 -17.62
N TRP A 94 -15.41 0.40 -16.80
CA TRP A 94 -16.43 -0.04 -15.84
C TRP A 94 -17.83 0.49 -16.17
N HIS A 95 -17.95 1.45 -17.10
CA HIS A 95 -19.19 2.19 -17.41
C HIS A 95 -19.75 2.94 -16.19
N GLU A 96 -18.88 3.30 -15.26
CA GLU A 96 -19.17 4.11 -14.08
C GLU A 96 -18.31 5.37 -14.16
N VAL A 97 -18.78 6.47 -13.56
CA VAL A 97 -18.03 7.74 -13.63
C VAL A 97 -16.74 7.70 -12.80
N ASP A 98 -16.73 6.91 -11.73
CA ASP A 98 -15.68 6.89 -10.71
C ASP A 98 -15.80 5.59 -9.90
N TYR A 99 -14.94 4.63 -10.21
CA TYR A 99 -14.94 3.26 -9.70
C TYR A 99 -13.55 2.89 -9.17
N TRP A 100 -13.42 2.77 -7.85
CA TRP A 100 -12.13 2.43 -7.24
C TRP A 100 -11.89 0.93 -7.25
N GLU A 101 -10.91 0.48 -8.01
CA GLU A 101 -10.52 -0.92 -8.12
C GLU A 101 -9.78 -1.42 -6.87
N THR A 102 -9.97 -2.70 -6.56
CA THR A 102 -9.01 -3.44 -5.73
C THR A 102 -7.73 -3.73 -6.53
N PRO A 103 -6.61 -4.09 -5.87
CA PRO A 103 -5.42 -4.58 -6.59
C PRO A 103 -5.71 -5.80 -7.49
N ILE A 104 -6.69 -6.64 -7.12
CA ILE A 104 -7.08 -7.81 -7.93
C ILE A 104 -7.87 -7.40 -9.16
N GLU A 105 -8.82 -6.45 -9.03
CA GLU A 105 -9.58 -5.91 -10.17
C GLU A 105 -8.65 -5.24 -11.18
N ALA A 106 -7.73 -4.40 -10.70
CA ALA A 106 -6.71 -3.74 -11.51
C ALA A 106 -5.86 -4.73 -12.31
N LEU A 107 -5.40 -5.81 -11.67
CA LEU A 107 -4.59 -6.84 -12.35
C LEU A 107 -5.46 -7.76 -13.21
N TRP A 108 -6.72 -8.01 -12.84
CA TRP A 108 -7.66 -8.76 -13.66
C TRP A 108 -7.92 -8.05 -14.98
N LYS A 109 -8.25 -6.76 -14.94
CA LYS A 109 -8.44 -5.92 -16.14
C LYS A 109 -7.14 -5.61 -16.86
N GLY A 110 -6.03 -5.48 -16.13
CA GLY A 110 -4.76 -4.97 -16.67
C GLY A 110 -4.90 -3.53 -17.14
N ALA A 111 -5.79 -2.78 -16.51
CA ALA A 111 -6.11 -1.39 -16.78
C ALA A 111 -6.80 -0.80 -15.55
N GLY A 112 -6.79 0.52 -15.46
CA GLY A 112 -7.39 1.32 -14.40
C GLY A 112 -7.00 2.78 -14.60
N ASP A 113 -7.48 3.67 -13.74
CA ASP A 113 -7.29 5.11 -13.89
C ASP A 113 -6.24 5.65 -12.87
N CYS A 114 -6.33 6.89 -12.35
CA CYS A 114 -5.31 7.41 -11.44
C CYS A 114 -5.35 6.82 -10.02
N GLU A 115 -6.54 6.64 -9.43
CA GLU A 115 -6.68 6.09 -8.09
C GLU A 115 -6.29 4.62 -8.03
N ASP A 116 -6.62 3.83 -9.05
CA ASP A 116 -6.39 2.38 -9.05
C ASP A 116 -4.91 2.06 -8.93
N TYR A 117 -4.09 2.83 -9.65
CA TYR A 117 -2.63 2.74 -9.53
C TYR A 117 -2.16 3.12 -8.11
N ALA A 118 -2.71 4.17 -7.52
CA ALA A 118 -2.32 4.61 -6.18
C ALA A 118 -2.72 3.58 -5.11
N ILE A 119 -3.93 3.01 -5.23
CA ILE A 119 -4.50 1.98 -4.34
C ILE A 119 -3.68 0.69 -4.44
N ALA A 120 -3.42 0.21 -5.66
CA ALA A 120 -2.66 -1.03 -5.87
C ALA A 120 -1.21 -0.93 -5.37
N LYS A 121 -0.56 0.23 -5.60
CA LYS A 121 0.76 0.53 -5.04
C LYS A 121 0.74 0.62 -3.52
N TYR A 122 -0.29 1.24 -2.93
CA TYR A 122 -0.43 1.39 -1.48
C TYR A 122 -0.47 0.02 -0.79
N PHE A 123 -1.41 -0.85 -1.17
CA PHE A 123 -1.54 -2.16 -0.54
C PHE A 123 -0.31 -3.05 -0.75
N SER A 124 0.33 -2.96 -1.91
CA SER A 124 1.57 -3.70 -2.18
C SER A 124 2.71 -3.26 -1.26
N LEU A 125 2.90 -1.95 -1.07
CA LEU A 125 3.95 -1.43 -0.18
C LEU A 125 3.64 -1.72 1.29
N ARG A 126 2.38 -1.67 1.69
CA ARG A 126 1.92 -2.09 3.03
C ARG A 126 2.25 -3.55 3.29
N HIS A 127 1.94 -4.43 2.35
CA HIS A 127 2.25 -5.86 2.46
C HIS A 127 3.76 -6.13 2.50
N LEU A 128 4.55 -5.33 1.77
CA LEU A 128 6.02 -5.37 1.83
C LEU A 128 6.60 -4.72 3.11
N GLY A 129 5.77 -4.28 4.06
CA GLY A 129 6.18 -3.79 5.37
C GLY A 129 6.54 -2.30 5.42
N VAL A 130 6.22 -1.50 4.41
CA VAL A 130 6.32 -0.04 4.49
C VAL A 130 5.21 0.45 5.42
N ALA A 131 5.57 1.19 6.47
CA ALA A 131 4.62 1.68 7.47
C ALA A 131 3.55 2.59 6.84
N SER A 132 2.30 2.50 7.30
CA SER A 132 1.16 3.24 6.74
C SER A 132 1.24 4.74 6.96
N ASP A 133 1.84 5.17 8.07
CA ASP A 133 2.08 6.59 8.39
C ASP A 133 3.01 7.29 7.37
N LYS A 134 3.85 6.51 6.67
CA LYS A 134 4.71 6.97 5.58
C LYS A 134 4.00 7.06 4.23
N LEU A 135 2.84 6.43 4.05
CA LEU A 135 2.15 6.34 2.77
C LEU A 135 0.85 7.14 2.79
N ARG A 136 0.62 7.98 1.78
CA ARG A 136 -0.64 8.72 1.63
C ARG A 136 -1.11 8.76 0.18
N ILE A 137 -2.32 8.30 -0.05
CA ILE A 137 -3.02 8.55 -1.32
C ILE A 137 -3.36 10.04 -1.37
N THR A 138 -2.93 10.72 -2.43
CA THR A 138 -2.93 12.18 -2.50
C THR A 138 -3.70 12.64 -3.72
N TYR A 139 -4.74 13.42 -3.49
CA TYR A 139 -5.51 14.09 -4.53
C TYR A 139 -4.81 15.38 -4.93
N VAL A 140 -4.57 15.53 -6.22
CA VAL A 140 -3.85 16.66 -6.82
C VAL A 140 -4.61 17.17 -8.04
N LYS A 141 -4.30 18.40 -8.48
CA LYS A 141 -4.64 18.87 -9.81
C LYS A 141 -3.44 18.62 -10.73
N ALA A 142 -3.62 17.80 -11.76
CA ALA A 142 -2.62 17.64 -12.82
C ALA A 142 -2.78 18.79 -13.82
N LEU A 143 -1.83 19.72 -13.80
CA LEU A 143 -1.91 20.99 -14.54
C LEU A 143 -1.83 20.82 -16.05
N ARG A 144 -1.05 19.85 -16.53
CA ARG A 144 -0.87 19.59 -17.97
C ARG A 144 -2.14 19.01 -18.60
N GLN A 145 -2.80 18.10 -17.89
CA GLN A 145 -4.07 17.49 -18.31
C GLN A 145 -5.27 18.35 -17.92
N ASN A 146 -5.06 19.36 -17.06
CA ASN A 146 -6.07 20.24 -16.48
C ASN A 146 -7.26 19.48 -15.86
N ARG A 147 -6.97 18.42 -15.11
CA ARG A 147 -7.96 17.60 -14.42
C ARG A 147 -7.53 17.20 -13.02
N ALA A 148 -8.48 16.69 -12.25
CA ALA A 148 -8.21 15.96 -11.02
C ALA A 148 -7.31 14.75 -11.29
N HIS A 149 -6.44 14.43 -10.36
CA HIS A 149 -5.54 13.29 -10.46
C HIS A 149 -5.22 12.74 -9.07
N MET A 150 -4.84 11.48 -8.99
CA MET A 150 -4.47 10.81 -7.76
C MET A 150 -3.08 10.17 -7.88
N VAL A 151 -2.27 10.34 -6.83
CA VAL A 151 -0.93 9.76 -6.74
C VAL A 151 -0.72 9.15 -5.37
N LEU A 152 0.23 8.23 -5.24
CA LEU A 152 0.70 7.77 -3.94
C LEU A 152 1.91 8.61 -3.53
N THR A 153 1.88 9.21 -2.35
CA THR A 153 3.03 9.91 -1.76
C THR A 153 3.66 9.10 -0.65
N TYR A 154 4.99 9.13 -0.59
CA TYR A 154 5.80 8.49 0.44
C TYR A 154 6.59 9.55 1.22
N TYR A 155 6.55 9.47 2.55
CA TYR A 155 7.27 10.34 3.49
C TYR A 155 8.29 9.50 4.26
N SER A 156 9.59 9.79 4.14
CA SER A 156 10.63 9.09 4.92
C SER A 156 10.58 9.43 6.42
N SER A 157 10.14 10.65 6.74
CA SER A 157 9.75 11.14 8.06
C SER A 157 8.52 12.05 7.94
N PRO A 158 7.75 12.30 9.02
CA PRO A 158 6.52 13.09 8.96
C PRO A 158 6.66 14.51 8.35
N ASP A 159 7.85 15.11 8.44
CA ASP A 159 8.22 16.44 7.96
C ASP A 159 9.03 16.43 6.66
N ALA A 160 9.39 15.24 6.13
CA ALA A 160 10.15 15.12 4.90
C ALA A 160 9.36 15.62 3.68
N MET A 161 10.10 16.11 2.68
CA MET A 161 9.55 16.29 1.34
C MET A 161 9.13 14.93 0.78
N PRO A 162 7.86 14.73 0.40
CA PRO A 162 7.41 13.44 -0.08
C PRO A 162 7.97 13.11 -1.46
N LEU A 163 8.14 11.82 -1.70
CA LEU A 163 8.31 11.26 -3.04
C LEU A 163 6.94 10.93 -3.65
N VAL A 164 6.81 11.14 -4.96
CA VAL A 164 5.57 10.92 -5.71
C VAL A 164 5.70 9.66 -6.57
N LEU A 165 4.83 8.69 -6.33
CA LEU A 165 4.63 7.49 -7.14
C LEU A 165 3.38 7.72 -8.00
N ASP A 166 3.56 7.82 -9.31
CA ASP A 166 2.55 8.31 -10.25
C ASP A 166 2.30 7.29 -11.38
N SER A 167 1.12 7.33 -11.99
CA SER A 167 0.77 6.60 -13.21
C SER A 167 1.13 7.38 -14.48
N LEU A 168 1.24 8.72 -14.41
CA LEU A 168 1.56 9.56 -15.58
C LEU A 168 3.02 9.44 -16.02
N ILE A 169 3.95 9.18 -15.09
CA ILE A 169 5.38 9.05 -15.35
C ILE A 169 5.99 7.93 -14.50
N ASP A 170 6.99 7.24 -15.06
CA ASP A 170 7.71 6.16 -14.36
C ASP A 170 8.67 6.65 -13.25
N PRO A 171 9.42 7.76 -13.41
CA PRO A 171 10.35 8.19 -12.37
C PRO A 171 9.67 8.65 -11.09
N ILE A 172 10.13 8.13 -9.96
CA ILE A 172 9.76 8.63 -8.62
C ILE A 172 10.56 9.91 -8.36
N LYS A 173 9.84 11.00 -8.08
CA LYS A 173 10.44 12.32 -7.88
C LYS A 173 9.97 12.97 -6.57
N PRO A 174 10.80 13.82 -5.94
CA PRO A 174 10.32 14.71 -4.88
C PRO A 174 9.15 15.56 -5.37
N ALA A 175 8.16 15.81 -4.50
CA ALA A 175 6.97 16.56 -4.88
C ALA A 175 7.29 17.98 -5.40
N ALA A 176 8.33 18.63 -4.87
CA ALA A 176 8.79 19.93 -5.38
C ALA A 176 9.29 19.91 -6.83
N GLU A 177 9.74 18.77 -7.34
CA GLU A 177 10.12 18.60 -8.76
C GLU A 177 8.92 18.32 -9.67
N ARG A 178 7.76 17.98 -9.10
CA ARG A 178 6.51 17.73 -9.82
C ARG A 178 5.68 19.00 -9.93
N THR A 179 6.24 20.01 -10.59
CA THR A 179 5.58 21.32 -10.80
C THR A 179 4.31 21.24 -11.63
N ASP A 180 4.05 20.08 -12.25
CA ASP A 180 2.82 19.74 -12.96
C ASP A 180 1.69 19.28 -12.04
N LEU A 181 1.93 19.06 -10.74
CA LEU A 181 0.93 18.61 -9.77
C LEU A 181 0.74 19.65 -8.65
N LEU A 182 -0.50 20.05 -8.39
CA LEU A 182 -0.86 20.87 -7.23
C LEU A 182 -1.61 20.04 -6.19
N PRO A 183 -1.08 19.84 -4.96
CA PRO A 183 -1.75 19.04 -3.94
C PRO A 183 -3.00 19.73 -3.39
N VAL A 184 -4.08 18.96 -3.22
CA VAL A 184 -5.35 19.44 -2.63
C VAL A 184 -5.57 18.82 -1.25
N TYR A 185 -5.49 17.50 -1.14
CA TYR A 185 -5.56 16.76 0.14
C TYR A 185 -4.88 15.39 0.01
N SER A 186 -4.61 14.74 1.14
CA SER A 186 -4.06 13.38 1.17
C SER A 186 -4.70 12.56 2.28
N PHE A 187 -4.77 11.24 2.13
CA PHE A 187 -5.33 10.34 3.13
C PHE A 187 -4.60 9.00 3.14
N ASN A 188 -4.74 8.26 4.23
CA ASN A 188 -4.29 6.87 4.37
C ASN A 188 -5.25 6.12 5.28
N ALA A 189 -4.97 4.87 5.66
CA ALA A 189 -5.86 4.09 6.52
C ALA A 189 -6.16 4.77 7.89
N GLU A 190 -5.29 5.66 8.36
CA GLU A 190 -5.37 6.29 9.69
C GLU A 190 -5.99 7.70 9.69
N GLY A 191 -6.02 8.42 8.57
CA GLY A 191 -6.69 9.72 8.52
C GLY A 191 -6.65 10.48 7.20
N LEU A 192 -7.37 11.61 7.21
CA LEU A 192 -7.41 12.63 6.15
C LEU A 192 -6.56 13.85 6.55
N TYR A 193 -5.81 14.39 5.60
CA TYR A 193 -4.84 15.46 5.79
C TYR A 193 -4.96 16.56 4.72
N LEU A 194 -4.91 17.83 5.13
CA LEU A 194 -4.85 18.99 4.22
C LEU A 194 -3.42 19.56 4.15
N PRO A 195 -2.97 20.05 2.97
CA PRO A 195 -1.72 20.78 2.84
C PRO A 195 -1.70 22.05 3.69
N GLY A 196 -0.55 22.38 4.28
CA GLY A 196 -0.40 23.58 5.11
C GLY A 196 1.05 24.11 5.12
N ALA A 197 1.22 25.39 5.40
CA ALA A 197 2.52 26.08 5.37
C ALA A 197 3.57 25.53 6.37
N LYS A 198 3.15 24.71 7.35
CA LYS A 198 4.01 24.03 8.34
C LYS A 198 3.97 22.50 8.23
N GLY A 199 3.54 21.97 7.07
CA GLY A 199 3.30 20.55 6.86
C GLY A 199 1.80 20.18 6.88
N ASN A 200 1.51 18.92 6.56
CA ASN A 200 0.14 18.42 6.43
C ASN A 200 -0.58 18.35 7.78
N LYS A 201 -1.79 18.91 7.86
CA LYS A 201 -2.63 18.88 9.07
C LYS A 201 -3.67 17.76 8.97
N LYS A 202 -3.71 16.85 9.95
CA LYS A 202 -4.80 15.87 10.06
C LYS A 202 -6.12 16.58 10.35
N VAL A 203 -7.14 16.35 9.53
CA VAL A 203 -8.46 17.02 9.60
C VAL A 203 -9.63 16.06 9.77
N GLY A 204 -9.41 14.75 9.70
CA GLY A 204 -10.50 13.78 9.85
C GLY A 204 -10.06 12.32 9.85
N ASP A 205 -11.05 11.44 9.97
CA ASP A 205 -10.94 9.98 9.89
C ASP A 205 -11.30 9.52 8.47
N THR A 206 -10.49 8.61 7.92
CA THR A 206 -10.67 7.98 6.60
C THR A 206 -11.95 7.16 6.51
N LYS A 207 -12.53 6.76 7.65
CA LYS A 207 -13.85 6.11 7.73
C LYS A 207 -15.00 6.95 7.17
N ARG A 208 -14.75 8.20 6.79
CA ARG A 208 -15.72 9.05 6.08
C ARG A 208 -15.62 8.95 4.55
N LEU A 209 -14.57 8.31 4.02
CA LEU A 209 -14.41 8.07 2.59
C LEU A 209 -15.10 6.76 2.21
N SER A 210 -16.35 6.86 1.76
CA SER A 210 -17.20 5.70 1.40
C SER A 210 -16.54 4.79 0.36
N ARG A 211 -15.84 5.34 -0.62
CA ARG A 211 -15.16 4.55 -1.67
C ARG A 211 -14.00 3.72 -1.13
N TRP A 212 -13.22 4.26 -0.20
CA TRP A 212 -12.15 3.49 0.45
C TRP A 212 -12.71 2.31 1.24
N GLN A 213 -13.84 2.50 1.92
CA GLN A 213 -14.52 1.40 2.62
C GLN A 213 -15.04 0.34 1.67
N ASP A 214 -15.51 0.72 0.48
CA ASP A 214 -15.95 -0.22 -0.55
C ASP A 214 -14.78 -1.06 -1.07
N VAL A 215 -13.62 -0.44 -1.36
CA VAL A 215 -12.39 -1.17 -1.73
C VAL A 215 -12.02 -2.21 -0.66
N LEU A 216 -12.00 -1.82 0.62
CA LEU A 216 -11.69 -2.75 1.71
C LEU A 216 -12.70 -3.91 1.82
N LYS A 217 -13.99 -3.62 1.60
CA LYS A 217 -15.05 -4.63 1.58
C LYS A 217 -14.87 -5.61 0.41
N LYS A 218 -14.55 -5.10 -0.79
CA LYS A 218 -14.25 -5.94 -1.96
C LYS A 218 -13.03 -6.81 -1.72
N MET A 219 -11.94 -6.26 -1.19
CA MET A 219 -10.75 -7.04 -0.82
C MET A 219 -11.07 -8.14 0.21
N GLN A 220 -11.92 -7.86 1.20
CA GLN A 220 -12.36 -8.91 2.13
C GLN A 220 -13.12 -10.03 1.41
N ALA A 221 -14.00 -9.69 0.46
CA ALA A 221 -14.74 -10.66 -0.35
C ALA A 221 -13.81 -11.48 -1.26
N GLU A 222 -12.77 -10.84 -1.82
CA GLU A 222 -11.70 -11.48 -2.58
C GLU A 222 -10.85 -12.42 -1.71
N GLY A 223 -10.88 -12.29 -0.39
CA GLY A 223 -10.21 -13.20 0.54
C GLY A 223 -8.93 -12.66 1.16
N PHE A 224 -8.68 -11.36 1.05
CA PHE A 224 -7.66 -10.70 1.85
C PHE A 224 -8.04 -10.72 3.34
N PRO A 225 -7.07 -10.85 4.25
CA PRO A 225 -7.33 -10.67 5.67
C PRO A 225 -7.79 -9.23 5.93
N VAL A 226 -8.68 -9.04 6.89
CA VAL A 226 -9.10 -7.71 7.31
C VAL A 226 -7.89 -7.00 7.93
N GLU A 227 -7.46 -5.88 7.36
CA GLU A 227 -6.47 -5.02 8.02
C GLU A 227 -7.09 -4.51 9.33
N THR A 228 -6.64 -5.05 10.46
CA THR A 228 -6.93 -4.44 11.76
C THR A 228 -6.10 -3.16 11.81
N THR A 229 -6.76 -2.02 11.70
CA THR A 229 -6.18 -0.72 12.03
C THR A 229 -5.75 -0.77 13.50
N ASN A 230 -4.48 -1.05 13.76
CA ASN A 230 -3.86 -0.87 15.07
C ASN A 230 -3.11 0.46 15.05
#